data_AF-A0A085NAW4-F1
#
_entry.id   AF-A0A085NAW4-F1
#
_cell.length_a   1.000
_cell.length_b   1.000
_cell.length_c   1.000
_cell.angle_alpha   90.00
_cell.angle_beta   90.00
_cell.angle_gamma   90.00
#
_symmetry.space_group_name_H-M   'P 1'
#
loop_
_entity.id
_entity.type
_entity.pdbx_description
1 polymer ?
#
loop_
_entity_poly.entity_id
_entity_poly.type
_entity_poly.pdbx_seq_one_letter_code
_entity_poly.pdbx_strand_id
1 'polypeptide(L)' 'MSTSSKRKRVVLSLEEKKEILQVLERGVSGCSISEKYGIGTATVSDIKRKGRTILDYSENGHKKADARSAK' A
#
# COMPACT_ATOMS: atom_id res chain seq x y z
N MET A 1 28.43 0.81 -4.58
CA MET A 1 27.72 1.75 -5.47
C MET A 1 26.37 2.08 -4.84
N SER A 2 26.22 3.28 -4.30
CA SER A 2 24.97 3.70 -3.65
C SER A 2 24.09 4.41 -4.67
N THR A 3 23.24 3.67 -5.37
CA THR A 3 22.22 4.25 -6.25
C THR A 3 21.09 4.79 -5.39
N SER A 4 21.28 6.00 -4.85
CA SER A 4 20.20 6.80 -4.24
C SER A 4 19.26 7.29 -5.34
N SER A 5 18.62 6.35 -6.07
CA SER A 5 17.58 6.66 -7.02
C SER A 5 16.34 7.04 -6.23
N LYS A 6 16.00 8.34 -6.26
CA LYS A 6 14.84 8.91 -5.58
C LYS A 6 13.61 8.14 -6.05
N ARG A 7 13.01 7.36 -5.15
CA ARG A 7 11.84 6.52 -5.50
C ARG A 7 10.73 7.43 -6.02
N LYS A 8 10.29 7.20 -7.26
CA LYS A 8 9.15 7.93 -7.83
C LYS A 8 7.91 7.61 -7.00
N ARG A 9 7.13 8.63 -6.67
CA ARG A 9 5.86 8.46 -5.96
C ARG A 9 4.84 7.88 -6.93
N VAL A 10 4.44 6.64 -6.71
CA VAL A 10 3.32 6.00 -7.41
C VAL A 10 2.03 6.33 -6.65
N VAL A 11 1.04 6.86 -7.37
CA VAL A 11 -0.29 7.12 -6.81
C VAL A 11 -1.16 5.91 -7.15
N LEU A 12 -1.56 5.17 -6.11
CA LEU A 12 -2.47 4.03 -6.25
C LEU A 12 -3.90 4.45 -5.94
N SER A 13 -4.81 4.02 -6.80
CA SER A 13 -6.26 4.13 -6.63
C SER A 13 -6.76 3.23 -5.51
N LEU A 14 -7.98 3.48 -5.01
CA LEU A 14 -8.58 2.65 -3.96
C LEU A 14 -8.77 1.20 -4.43
N GLU A 15 -9.15 1.01 -5.69
CA GLU A 15 -9.31 -0.31 -6.31
C GLU A 15 -7.99 -1.08 -6.38
N GLU A 16 -6.90 -0.44 -6.80
CA GLU A 16 -5.57 -1.06 -6.85
C GLU A 16 -5.11 -1.50 -5.46
N LYS A 17 -5.37 -0.69 -4.43
CA LYS A 17 -5.05 -1.05 -3.04
C LYS A 17 -5.87 -2.24 -2.55
N LYS A 18 -7.15 -2.35 -2.94
CA LYS A 18 -8.01 -3.52 -2.68
C LYS A 18 -7.49 -4.76 -3.40
N GLU A 19 -7.07 -4.61 -4.65
CA GLU A 19 -6.50 -5.71 -5.42
C GLU A 19 -5.22 -6.24 -4.76
N ILE A 20 -4.33 -5.34 -4.32
CA ILE A 20 -3.11 -5.72 -3.58
C ILE A 20 -3.46 -6.50 -2.30
N LEU A 21 -4.49 -6.11 -1.56
CA LEU A 21 -4.95 -6.85 -0.39
C LEU A 21 -5.44 -8.26 -0.75
N GLN A 22 -6.28 -8.39 -1.78
CA GLN A 22 -6.74 -9.71 -2.24
C GLN A 22 -5.58 -10.60 -2.69
N VAL A 23 -4.62 -10.03 -3.41
CA VAL A 23 -3.44 -10.75 -3.91
C VAL A 23 -2.55 -11.18 -2.73
N LEU A 24 -2.44 -10.38 -1.68
CA LEU A 24 -1.78 -10.75 -0.42
C LEU A 24 -2.52 -11.86 0.33
N GLU A 25 -3.86 -11.83 0.38
CA GLU A 25 -4.66 -12.89 1.01
C GLU A 25 -4.57 -14.22 0.27
N ARG A 26 -4.42 -14.17 -1.06
CA ARG A 26 -4.13 -15.36 -1.90
C ARG A 26 -2.73 -15.95 -1.66
N GLY A 27 -1.90 -15.32 -0.84
CA GLY A 27 -0.56 -15.81 -0.50
C GLY A 27 0.53 -15.42 -1.51
N VAL A 28 0.27 -14.45 -2.39
CA VAL A 28 1.29 -13.97 -3.33
C VAL A 28 2.37 -13.17 -2.58
N SER A 29 3.63 -13.38 -2.97
CA SER A 29 4.76 -12.70 -2.35
C SER A 29 4.72 -11.19 -2.59
N GLY A 30 5.03 -10.42 -1.55
CA GLY A 30 5.09 -8.96 -1.62
C GLY A 30 6.12 -8.43 -2.64
N CYS A 31 7.12 -9.23 -3.00
CA CYS A 31 8.07 -8.87 -4.06
C CYS A 31 7.42 -8.89 -5.45
N SER A 32 6.61 -9.91 -5.76
CA SER A 32 5.89 -9.98 -7.04
C SER A 32 4.87 -8.85 -7.18
N ILE A 33 4.24 -8.46 -6.08
CA ILE A 33 3.33 -7.30 -6.02
C ILE A 33 4.13 -6.00 -6.20
N SER A 34 5.29 -5.89 -5.55
CA SER A 34 6.18 -4.75 -5.67
C SER A 34 6.58 -4.49 -7.13
N GLU A 35 6.96 -5.52 -7.87
CA GLU A 35 7.27 -5.42 -9.30
C GLU A 35 6.04 -5.13 -10.15
N LYS A 36 4.93 -5.85 -9.95
CA LYS A 36 3.72 -5.71 -10.76
C LYS A 36 3.11 -4.30 -10.70
N TYR A 37 3.07 -3.70 -9.52
CA TYR A 37 2.50 -2.35 -9.32
C TYR A 37 3.57 -1.25 -9.25
N GLY A 38 4.85 -1.58 -9.43
CA GLY A 38 5.96 -0.63 -9.34
C GLY A 38 6.09 0.06 -7.98
N ILE A 39 5.58 -0.57 -6.91
CA ILE A 39 5.61 -0.02 -5.55
C ILE A 39 6.73 -0.65 -4.74
N GLY A 40 7.26 0.05 -3.73
CA GLY A 40 8.25 -0.55 -2.84
C GLY A 40 7.65 -1.61 -1.92
N THR A 41 8.45 -2.58 -1.50
CA THR A 41 8.09 -3.59 -0.48
C THR A 41 7.61 -2.96 0.83
N ALA A 42 8.13 -1.79 1.18
CA ALA A 42 7.65 -0.98 2.30
C ALA A 42 6.18 -0.55 2.10
N THR A 43 5.82 -0.09 0.89
CA THR A 43 4.44 0.28 0.53
C THR A 43 3.53 -0.94 0.58
N VAL A 44 3.96 -2.11 0.11
CA VAL A 44 3.18 -3.36 0.20
C VAL A 44 2.88 -3.71 1.67
N SER A 45 3.89 -3.59 2.54
CA SER A 45 3.75 -3.84 3.98
C SER A 45 2.81 -2.83 4.65
N ASP A 46 2.90 -1.56 4.27
CA ASP A 46 2.00 -0.50 4.71
C ASP A 46 0.56 -0.75 4.27
N ILE A 47 0.35 -1.17 3.02
CA ILE A 47 -0.97 -1.53 2.47
C ILE A 47 -1.56 -2.69 3.27
N LYS A 48 -0.78 -3.75 3.52
CA LYS A 48 -1.22 -4.88 4.35
C LYS A 48 -1.65 -4.43 5.74
N ARG A 49 -0.85 -3.57 6.40
CA ARG A 49 -1.18 -3.05 7.74
C ARG A 49 -2.41 -2.15 7.73
N LYS A 50 -2.57 -1.33 6.70
CA LYS A 50 -3.69 -0.39 6.51
C LYS A 50 -4.89 -1.03 5.80
N GLY A 51 -4.90 -2.35 5.63
CA GLY A 51 -5.93 -3.05 4.86
C GLY A 51 -7.35 -2.78 5.33
N ARG A 52 -7.56 -2.78 6.66
CA ARG A 52 -8.85 -2.43 7.27
C ARG A 52 -9.27 -1.01 6.92
N THR A 53 -8.35 -0.06 7.00
CA THR A 53 -8.61 1.35 6.69
C THR A 53 -8.93 1.52 5.20
N ILE A 54 -8.25 0.80 4.31
CA ILE A 54 -8.49 0.85 2.86
C ILE A 54 -9.89 0.30 2.53
N LEU A 55 -10.31 -0.78 3.18
CA LEU A 55 -11.65 -1.35 3.06
C LEU A 55 -12.72 -0.38 3.57
N ASP A 56 -12.52 0.15 4.78
CA ASP A 56 -13.40 1.15 5.41
C ASP A 56 -13.54 2.42 4.56
N TYR A 57 -12.44 2.95 4.00
CA TYR A 57 -12.49 4.09 3.06
C TYR A 57 -13.28 3.78 1.79
N SER A 58 -13.27 2.53 1.33
CA SER A 58 -14.03 2.14 0.15
C SER A 58 -15.51 1.98 0.41
N GLU A 59 -15.94 1.71 1.65
CA GLU A 59 -17.35 1.53 2.00
C GLU A 59 -17.98 2.81 2.58
N ASN A 60 -17.23 3.56 3.40
CA ASN A 60 -17.80 4.64 4.20
C ASN A 60 -17.38 6.05 3.78
N GLY A 61 -16.56 6.21 2.74
CA GLY A 61 -16.34 7.47 2.01
C GLY A 61 -15.79 8.68 2.79
N HIS A 62 -15.73 8.69 4.12
CA HIS A 62 -15.35 9.89 4.88
C HIS A 62 -14.72 9.63 6.26
N LYS A 63 -13.48 10.14 6.36
CA LYS A 63 -12.77 10.70 7.53
C LYS A 63 -12.29 9.73 8.63
N LYS A 64 -10.97 9.54 8.74
CA LYS A 64 -10.18 10.34 9.71
C LYS A 64 -8.65 10.11 9.69
N ALA A 65 -7.99 11.26 9.91
CA ALA A 65 -6.87 11.52 10.82
C ALA A 65 -5.60 10.66 10.72
N ASP A 66 -4.62 11.17 9.99
CA ASP A 66 -3.21 10.83 10.19
C ASP A 66 -2.69 11.54 11.46
N ALA A 67 -3.06 11.01 12.63
CA ALA A 67 -2.31 11.26 13.84
C ALA A 67 -0.96 10.53 13.73
N ARG A 68 0.03 11.17 13.11
CA ARG A 68 1.42 10.69 13.15
C ARG A 68 2.01 11.07 14.51
N SER A 69 1.83 10.15 15.45
CA SER A 69 2.51 10.14 16.74
C SER A 69 4.02 10.21 16.56
N ALA A 70 4.60 11.14 17.31
CA ALA A 70 5.99 11.32 17.73
C ALA A 70 7.02 10.23 17.39
N LYS A 71 8.15 10.65 16.84
CA LYS A 71 9.45 10.54 17.52
C LYS A 71 10.36 11.69 17.09
#